data_AF-A0A3N5V0K3-F1
#
_entry.id   AF-A0A3N5V0K3-F1
#
_cell.length_a   1.000
_cell.length_b   1.000
_cell.length_c   1.000
_cell.angle_alpha   90.00
_cell.angle_beta   90.00
_cell.angle_gamma   90.00
#
_symmetry.space_group_name_H-M   'P 1'
#
loop_
_entity.id
_entity.type
_entity.pdbx_description
1 polymer ?
#
loop_
_entity_poly.entity_id
_entity_poly.type
_entity_poly.pdbx_seq_one_letter_code
_entity_poly.pdbx_strand_id
1 'polypeptide(L)'
;MEDKQISVEEVKQVLAADFDQLAQAVAQAMNAAHAGRIIADTEEPVRDATGVFREQLYEKALGLLQKRQEVFSPSARRTAKQRGAADDASDGQRASGGA
;
A
#
# COMPACT_ATOMS: atom_id res chain seq x y z
N MET A 1 13.62 6.02 -12.88
CA MET A 1 13.05 5.11 -11.85
C MET A 1 12.23 5.89 -10.81
N GLU A 2 11.99 7.18 -11.05
CA GLU A 2 11.33 8.12 -10.14
C GLU A 2 9.83 7.82 -9.92
N ASP A 3 9.11 7.24 -10.87
CA ASP A 3 7.65 7.07 -10.76
C ASP A 3 7.20 6.07 -9.67
N LYS A 4 8.14 5.28 -9.12
CA LYS A 4 7.90 4.28 -8.08
C LYS A 4 8.16 4.77 -6.65
N GLN A 5 8.64 5.99 -6.50
CA GLN A 5 8.99 6.53 -5.19
C GLN A 5 7.79 7.26 -4.57
N ILE A 6 7.64 7.16 -3.25
CA ILE A 6 6.69 7.95 -2.47
C ILE A 6 7.43 9.17 -1.90
N SER A 7 6.77 10.32 -1.82
CA SER A 7 7.37 11.54 -1.29
C SER A 7 7.22 11.65 0.24
N VAL A 8 8.06 12.49 0.85
CA VAL A 8 7.98 12.78 2.30
C VAL A 8 6.65 13.44 2.65
N GLU A 9 6.15 14.31 1.78
CA GLU A 9 4.90 15.05 1.93
C GLU A 9 3.71 14.09 1.91
N GLU A 10 3.70 13.10 1.01
CA GLU A 10 2.65 12.08 0.95
C GLU A 10 2.62 11.25 2.25
N VAL A 11 3.79 10.83 2.73
CA VAL A 11 3.90 10.09 4.00
C VAL A 11 3.41 10.94 5.18
N LYS A 12 3.83 12.21 5.26
CA LYS A 12 3.34 13.14 6.29
C LYS A 12 1.83 13.33 6.23
N GLN A 13 1.27 13.46 5.03
CA GLN A 13 -0.16 13.69 4.86
C GLN A 13 -0.99 12.49 5.33
N VAL A 14 -0.60 11.25 4.99
CA VAL A 14 -1.35 10.06 5.41
C VAL A 14 -1.19 9.74 6.90
N LEU A 15 -0.14 10.24 7.55
CA LEU A 15 0.16 10.03 8.98
C LEU A 15 -0.29 11.16 9.89
N ALA A 16 -0.78 12.28 9.36
CA ALA A 16 -1.09 13.47 10.17
C ALA A 16 -1.99 13.15 11.38
N ALA A 17 -3.08 12.43 11.14
CA ALA A 17 -4.00 12.03 12.21
C ALA A 17 -3.38 11.05 13.20
N ASP A 18 -2.57 10.10 12.74
CA ASP A 18 -1.92 9.12 13.62
C ASP A 18 -0.84 9.80 14.48
N PHE A 19 -0.16 10.80 13.93
CA PHE A 19 0.81 11.61 14.67
C PHE A 19 0.12 12.45 15.76
N ASP A 20 -1.04 13.07 15.45
CA ASP A 20 -1.83 13.79 16.45
C ASP A 20 -2.28 12.86 17.59
N GLN A 21 -2.68 11.62 17.26
CA GLN A 21 -3.02 10.60 18.26
C GLN A 21 -1.83 10.21 19.13
N LEU A 22 -0.65 10.00 18.54
CA LEU A 22 0.57 9.73 19.30
C LEU A 22 0.90 10.90 20.24
N ALA A 23 0.87 12.13 19.74
CA ALA A 23 1.16 13.33 20.53
C ALA A 23 0.18 13.46 21.71
N GLN A 24 -1.11 13.18 21.48
CA GLN A 24 -2.12 13.17 22.53
C GLN A 24 -1.83 12.10 23.59
N ALA A 25 -1.51 10.87 23.19
CA ALA A 25 -1.19 9.78 24.12
C ALA A 25 0.05 10.10 24.97
N VAL A 26 1.09 10.65 24.37
CA VAL A 26 2.29 11.10 25.08
C VAL A 26 1.95 12.20 26.09
N ALA A 27 1.19 13.22 25.68
CA ALA A 27 0.79 14.30 26.58
C ALA A 27 -0.05 13.77 27.75
N GLN A 28 -0.96 12.83 27.50
CA GLN A 28 -1.76 12.19 28.55
C GLN A 28 -0.89 11.42 29.53
N ALA A 29 0.06 10.61 29.05
CA ALA A 29 0.99 9.88 29.91
C ALA A 29 1.81 10.83 30.79
N MET A 30 2.36 11.91 30.21
CA MET A 30 3.13 12.91 30.94
C MET A 30 2.30 13.62 32.01
N ASN A 31 1.07 13.99 31.69
CA ASN A 31 0.18 14.68 32.62
C ASN A 31 -0.36 13.77 33.73
N ALA A 32 -0.44 12.46 33.50
CA ALA A 32 -0.89 11.48 34.49
C ALA A 32 0.24 11.01 35.43
N ALA A 33 1.50 11.32 35.11
CA ALA A 33 2.64 10.82 35.84
C ALA A 33 2.84 11.51 37.20
N HIS A 34 3.29 10.75 38.20
CA HIS A 34 3.56 11.32 39.51
C HIS A 34 4.92 12.01 39.57
N ALA A 35 4.99 13.11 40.31
CA ALA A 35 6.25 13.80 40.57
C ALA A 35 7.27 12.84 41.23
N GLY A 36 8.51 12.83 40.72
CA GLY A 36 9.56 11.91 41.17
C GLY A 36 9.48 10.49 40.56
N ARG A 37 8.44 10.20 39.77
CA ARG A 37 8.24 8.91 39.07
C ARG A 37 7.93 9.04 37.58
N ILE A 38 8.15 10.23 37.01
CA ILE A 38 7.76 10.53 35.62
C ILE A 38 8.25 9.47 34.63
N ILE A 39 9.53 9.09 34.69
CA ILE A 39 10.09 8.09 33.77
C ILE A 39 9.39 6.73 33.97
N ALA A 40 9.32 6.24 35.21
CA ALA A 40 8.73 4.94 35.50
C ALA A 40 7.23 4.85 35.14
N ASP A 41 6.51 5.97 35.31
CA ASP A 41 5.07 6.03 35.04
C ASP A 41 4.77 6.28 33.55
N THR A 42 5.72 6.80 32.75
CA THR A 42 5.49 7.16 31.34
C THR A 42 6.21 6.30 30.32
N GLU A 43 7.31 5.64 30.66
CA GLU A 43 8.16 4.92 29.70
C GLU A 43 7.35 3.86 28.93
N GLU A 44 6.66 2.96 29.62
CA GLU A 44 5.90 1.89 28.99
C GLU A 44 4.66 2.42 28.21
N PRO A 45 3.81 3.31 28.76
CA PRO A 45 2.72 3.89 27.98
C PRO A 45 3.16 4.61 26.69
N VAL A 46 4.26 5.37 26.76
CA VAL A 46 4.81 6.07 25.58
C VAL A 46 5.42 5.07 24.59
N ARG A 47 6.08 4.02 25.09
CA ARG A 47 6.62 2.93 24.26
C ARG A 47 5.52 2.24 23.49
N ASP A 48 4.41 1.90 24.14
CA ASP A 48 3.25 1.26 23.52
C ASP A 48 2.62 2.16 22.46
N ALA A 49 2.36 3.43 22.79
CA ALA A 49 1.82 4.41 21.84
C ALA A 49 2.72 4.58 20.60
N THR A 50 4.04 4.63 20.81
CA THR A 50 5.02 4.69 19.72
C THR A 50 5.02 3.40 18.89
N GLY A 51 4.80 2.24 19.53
CA GLY A 51 4.65 0.95 18.87
C GLY A 51 3.49 0.94 17.88
N VAL A 52 2.32 1.40 18.31
CA VAL A 52 1.11 1.53 17.47
C VAL A 52 1.37 2.50 16.30
N PHE A 53 1.92 3.69 16.58
CA PHE A 53 2.22 4.66 15.53
C PHE A 53 3.20 4.09 14.48
N ARG A 54 4.23 3.35 14.92
CA ARG A 54 5.19 2.72 14.01
C ARG A 54 4.52 1.68 13.11
N GLU A 55 3.59 0.88 13.63
CA GLU A 55 2.84 -0.09 12.82
C GLU A 55 2.02 0.61 11.73
N GLN A 56 1.24 1.62 12.12
CA GLN A 56 0.43 2.42 11.19
C GLN A 56 1.30 3.12 10.13
N LEU A 57 2.49 3.61 10.52
CA LEU A 57 3.46 4.20 9.60
C LEU A 57 3.84 3.22 8.49
N TYR A 58 4.22 1.99 8.84
CA TYR A 58 4.60 0.99 7.84
C TYR A 58 3.41 0.59 6.97
N GLU A 59 2.25 0.34 7.57
CA GLU A 59 1.04 -0.03 6.85
C GLU A 59 0.69 1.02 5.77
N LYS A 60 0.65 2.30 6.15
CA LYS A 60 0.27 3.38 5.23
C LYS A 60 1.36 3.67 4.19
N ALA A 61 2.63 3.64 4.57
CA ALA A 61 3.74 3.81 3.63
C ALA A 61 3.78 2.69 2.58
N LEU A 62 3.55 1.44 2.99
CA LEU A 62 3.43 0.30 2.08
C LEU A 62 2.20 0.45 1.17
N GLY A 63 1.07 0.88 1.71
CA GLY A 63 -0.14 1.15 0.92
C GLY A 63 0.08 2.24 -0.15
N LEU A 64 0.81 3.30 0.16
CA LEU A 64 1.21 4.32 -0.84
C LEU A 64 2.08 3.73 -1.95
N LEU A 65 3.07 2.91 -1.57
CA LEU A 65 3.97 2.28 -2.51
C LEU A 65 3.25 1.30 -3.44
N GLN A 66 2.34 0.48 -2.90
CA GLN A 66 1.53 -0.47 -3.67
C GLN A 66 0.64 0.25 -4.68
N LYS A 67 -0.06 1.33 -4.27
CA LYS A 67 -0.90 2.12 -5.18
C LYS A 67 -0.12 2.61 -6.41
N ARG A 68 1.12 3.07 -6.25
CA ARG A 68 1.96 3.50 -7.38
C ARG A 68 2.37 2.33 -8.28
N GLN A 69 2.53 1.13 -7.74
CA GLN A 69 2.87 -0.06 -8.52
C GLN A 69 1.66 -0.66 -9.25
N GLU A 70 0.47 -0.62 -8.65
CA GLU A 70 -0.76 -1.18 -9.21
C GLU A 70 -1.33 -0.38 -10.39
N VAL A 71 -1.13 0.94 -10.40
CA VAL A 71 -1.54 1.83 -11.51
C VAL A 71 -0.88 1.43 -12.85
N PHE A 72 0.15 0.58 -12.83
CA PHE A 72 0.85 0.06 -14.00
C PHE A 72 0.61 -1.44 -14.30
N SER A 73 -0.45 -2.08 -13.77
CA SER A 73 -0.76 -3.47 -14.15
C SER A 73 -1.37 -3.55 -15.57
N PRO A 74 -0.67 -4.10 -16.58
CA PRO A 74 -1.15 -4.12 -17.97
C PRO A 74 -2.32 -5.09 -18.21
N SER A 75 -2.68 -5.89 -17.21
CA SER A 75 -3.70 -6.93 -17.35
C SER A 75 -5.12 -6.38 -17.45
N ALA A 76 -5.37 -5.12 -17.03
CA ALA A 76 -6.68 -4.47 -17.19
C ALA A 76 -7.01 -4.11 -18.65
N ARG A 77 -6.01 -4.04 -19.54
CA ARG A 77 -6.21 -3.69 -20.97
C ARG A 77 -6.36 -4.90 -21.89
N ARG A 78 -6.11 -6.13 -21.42
CA ARG A 78 -6.17 -7.33 -22.28
C ARG A 78 -7.59 -7.84 -22.57
N THR A 79 -8.61 -7.35 -21.88
CA THR A 79 -10.01 -7.77 -22.10
C THR A 79 -10.77 -6.95 -23.15
N ALA A 80 -10.23 -5.81 -23.61
CA ALA A 80 -10.95 -4.93 -24.55
C ALA A 80 -10.57 -5.09 -26.03
N LYS A 81 -9.53 -5.88 -26.38
CA LYS A 81 -9.06 -5.97 -27.78
C LYS A 81 -8.58 -7.35 -28.24
N GLN A 82 -9.25 -8.42 -27.83
CA GLN A 82 -9.16 -9.72 -28.50
C GLN A 82 -10.53 -10.41 -28.54
N ARG A 83 -11.46 -9.83 -29.29
CA ARG A 83 -12.59 -10.58 -29.86
C ARG A 83 -12.88 -10.01 -31.25
N GLY A 84 -12.14 -10.47 -32.26
CA GLY A 84 -12.39 -10.08 -33.65
C GLY A 84 -11.18 -10.10 -34.56
N ALA A 85 -10.55 -11.26 -34.73
CA ALA A 85 -9.78 -11.67 -35.91
C ALA A 85 -9.40 -13.13 -35.64
N ALA A 86 -10.14 -14.08 -36.20
CA ALA A 86 -9.85 -14.73 -37.48
C ALA A 86 -8.86 -15.88 -37.27
N ASP A 87 -9.40 -17.10 -37.29
CA ASP A 87 -8.78 -18.42 -37.56
C ASP A 87 -9.84 -19.45 -37.12
N ASP A 88 -10.55 -20.14 -38.00
CA ASP A 88 -10.04 -21.31 -38.71
C ASP A 88 -10.72 -21.43 -40.10
N ALA A 89 -9.95 -21.21 -41.17
CA ALA A 89 -10.30 -21.72 -42.48
C ALA A 89 -9.88 -23.19 -42.54
N SER A 90 -10.86 -24.08 -42.55
CA SER A 90 -10.68 -25.54 -42.67
C SER A 90 -10.11 -25.88 -44.05
N ASP A 91 -8.78 -25.91 -44.17
CA ASP A 91 -8.06 -26.32 -45.38
C ASP A 91 -8.03 -27.87 -45.48
N GLY A 92 -9.11 -28.43 -46.01
CA GLY A 92 -9.26 -29.85 -46.30
C GLY A 92 -8.71 -30.21 -47.68
N GLN A 93 -7.45 -30.63 -47.72
CA GLN A 93 -6.80 -31.46 -48.74
C GLN A 93 -7.71 -32.61 -49.25
N ARG A 94 -7.62 -33.21 -50.44
CA ARG A 94 -6.85 -33.10 -51.70
C ARG A 94 -7.53 -34.08 -52.65
N ALA A 95 -7.79 -33.69 -53.90
CA ALA A 95 -8.31 -34.59 -54.92
C ALA A 95 -7.28 -35.67 -55.29
N SER A 96 -7.72 -36.93 -55.38
CA SER A 96 -6.99 -37.98 -56.13
C SER A 96 -7.92 -39.08 -56.64
N GLY A 97 -8.10 -39.11 -57.97
CA GLY A 97 -8.35 -40.26 -58.87
C GLY A 97 -9.64 -41.07 -58.69
N GLY A 98 -10.35 -41.53 -59.72
CA GLY A 98 -9.97 -41.75 -61.12
C GLY A 98 -10.04 -43.24 -61.44
N ALA A 99 -11.00 -43.59 -62.31
CA ALA A 99 -11.37 -44.90 -62.88
C ALA A 99 -12.34 -45.77 -62.05
#